data_AF-X0TC29-F1
#
_entry.id   AF-X0TC29-F1
#
_cell.length_a   1.000
_cell.length_b   1.000
_cell.length_c   1.000
_cell.angle_alpha   90.00
_cell.angle_beta   90.00
_cell.angle_gamma   90.00
#
_symmetry.space_group_name_H-M   'P 1'
#
loop_
_entity.id
_entity.type
_entity.pdbx_description
1 polymer ?
#
loop_
_entity_poly.entity_id
_entity_poly.type
_entity_poly.pdbx_seq_one_letter_code
_entity_poly.pdbx_strand_id
1 'polypeptide(L)'
;MRDALQKVDAELFNSIARLFKNYGPILTKLQITNKKLSTLSRLNNLTGTEADIWKWIQLHYTLSKTAALDTINKEDLDAFYMLRQKQVEYQNDLRLKNLNNFLADVARIKVSFNGGKRLTSKQVRVMLENLSGIIAEPDMISRYFPMDEDLIDILVIDEASQVSIAESISLILRAKQVVVFGDEYQYGAVGAVNVNSKYSAGYFRDIINSYQDDYNVSVTDQEENELIQEVSKEIKEDEQEVEQALRPMQDNAGEILWLKTFNIRTSTLSFAKAIANYTTSLREHYRSFPEIIDYSNEFFYKPAQLDLSINRIRTKPIGEVLQFILVETRGNSGSNVNLDEIDAIIHDLESRVQKGFKGSVGIITSFREQQAKMEQALNEKLNMPELKKNHDLAIWFVGDVQGEERDLVYYSLVEDSKYGNAELRNIYPVIDGAADNIRSLKMQRL
;
A
#
# COMPACT_ATOMS: atom_id res chain seq x y z
N MET A 1 -20.77 -28.73 -72.57
CA MET A 1 -21.52 -28.35 -71.35
C MET A 1 -21.11 -29.17 -70.12
N ARG A 2 -20.82 -30.48 -70.23
CA ARG A 2 -20.30 -31.30 -69.12
C ARG A 2 -18.90 -30.90 -68.61
N ASP A 3 -18.00 -30.44 -69.48
CA ASP A 3 -16.63 -30.05 -69.09
C ASP A 3 -16.50 -28.67 -68.43
N ALA A 4 -17.52 -27.81 -68.54
CA ALA A 4 -17.50 -26.49 -67.90
C ALA A 4 -17.85 -26.54 -66.40
N LEU A 5 -18.45 -27.65 -65.94
CA LEU A 5 -18.86 -27.85 -64.55
C LEU A 5 -17.78 -28.52 -63.69
N GLN A 6 -16.76 -29.14 -64.29
CA GLN A 6 -15.69 -29.84 -63.56
C GLN A 6 -14.53 -28.93 -63.10
N LYS A 7 -14.58 -27.63 -63.38
CA LYS A 7 -13.59 -26.63 -62.92
C LYS A 7 -14.19 -25.52 -62.06
N VAL A 8 -15.40 -25.70 -61.52
CA VAL A 8 -15.83 -24.85 -60.41
C VAL A 8 -15.11 -25.37 -59.18
N ASP A 9 -14.05 -24.65 -58.81
CA ASP A 9 -13.25 -24.92 -57.63
C ASP A 9 -14.17 -25.18 -56.43
N ALA A 10 -14.05 -26.37 -55.82
CA ALA A 10 -14.89 -26.77 -54.70
C ALA A 10 -14.77 -25.75 -53.54
N GLU A 11 -13.63 -25.09 -53.45
CA GLU A 11 -13.37 -24.00 -52.51
C GLU A 11 -14.19 -22.74 -52.81
N LEU A 12 -14.33 -22.37 -54.09
CA LEU A 12 -15.16 -21.25 -54.51
C LEU A 12 -16.64 -21.53 -54.23
N PHE A 13 -17.10 -22.75 -54.54
CA PHE A 13 -18.47 -23.16 -54.26
C PHE A 13 -18.78 -23.13 -52.76
N ASN A 14 -17.88 -23.66 -51.93
CA ASN A 14 -18.00 -23.63 -50.47
C ASN A 14 -17.99 -22.20 -49.91
N SER A 15 -17.17 -21.32 -50.47
CA SER A 15 -17.09 -19.91 -50.06
C SER A 15 -18.37 -19.15 -50.38
N ILE A 16 -18.93 -19.34 -51.58
CA ILE A 16 -20.23 -18.76 -51.96
C ILE A 16 -21.36 -19.33 -51.10
N ALA A 17 -21.35 -20.63 -50.81
CA ALA A 17 -22.35 -21.25 -49.94
C ALA A 17 -22.28 -20.68 -48.51
N ARG A 18 -21.08 -20.47 -47.94
CA ARG A 18 -20.88 -19.86 -46.62
C ARG A 18 -21.34 -18.40 -46.58
N LEU A 19 -21.05 -17.62 -47.63
CA LEU A 19 -21.53 -16.24 -47.77
C LEU A 19 -23.05 -16.16 -47.65
N PHE A 20 -23.78 -16.97 -48.42
CA PHE A 20 -25.24 -17.00 -48.36
C PHE A 20 -25.80 -17.65 -47.09
N LYS A 21 -25.09 -18.59 -46.48
CA LYS A 21 -25.48 -19.17 -45.18
C LYS A 21 -25.45 -18.12 -44.07
N ASN A 22 -24.38 -17.33 -43.99
CA ASN A 22 -24.15 -16.40 -42.88
C ASN A 22 -24.78 -15.01 -43.12
N TYR A 23 -24.82 -14.55 -44.37
CA TYR A 23 -25.28 -13.20 -44.73
C TYR A 23 -26.51 -13.19 -45.65
N GLY A 24 -27.12 -14.36 -45.91
CA GLY A 24 -28.27 -14.51 -46.79
C GLY A 24 -29.43 -13.54 -46.52
N PRO A 25 -29.86 -13.32 -45.26
CA PRO A 25 -30.93 -12.36 -44.94
C PRO A 25 -30.60 -10.92 -45.37
N ILE A 26 -29.34 -10.50 -45.23
CA ILE A 26 -28.86 -9.16 -45.61
C ILE A 26 -28.72 -9.05 -47.13
N LEU A 27 -28.12 -10.06 -47.76
CA LEU A 27 -27.97 -10.12 -49.22
C LEU A 27 -29.33 -10.12 -49.93
N THR A 28 -30.33 -10.77 -49.35
CA THR A 28 -31.71 -10.77 -49.89
C THR A 28 -32.31 -9.36 -49.89
N LYS A 29 -32.02 -8.52 -48.89
CA LYS A 29 -32.44 -7.11 -48.87
C LYS A 29 -31.76 -6.28 -49.97
N LEU A 30 -30.53 -6.64 -50.35
CA LEU A 30 -29.81 -6.09 -51.52
C LEU A 30 -30.26 -6.72 -52.85
N GLN A 31 -31.32 -7.53 -52.83
CA GLN A 31 -31.84 -8.30 -53.96
C GLN A 31 -30.81 -9.26 -54.59
N ILE A 32 -29.81 -9.68 -53.82
CA ILE A 32 -28.80 -10.68 -54.19
C ILE A 32 -29.22 -12.03 -53.61
N THR A 33 -29.36 -13.04 -54.45
CA THR A 33 -29.90 -14.34 -54.05
C THR A 33 -29.04 -15.49 -54.55
N ASN A 34 -29.01 -16.57 -53.78
CA ASN A 34 -28.35 -17.82 -54.19
C ASN A 34 -29.10 -18.56 -55.31
N LYS A 35 -30.35 -18.18 -55.62
CA LYS A 35 -31.18 -18.80 -56.67
C LYS A 35 -30.86 -18.28 -58.08
N LYS A 36 -30.23 -17.11 -58.19
CA LYS A 36 -29.87 -16.49 -59.48
C LYS A 36 -28.45 -15.90 -59.41
N LEU A 37 -27.47 -16.59 -60.00
CA LEU A 37 -26.08 -16.10 -60.06
C LEU A 37 -25.96 -14.72 -60.72
N SER A 38 -26.84 -14.38 -61.66
CA SER A 38 -26.86 -13.07 -62.32
C SER A 38 -27.06 -11.90 -61.34
N THR A 39 -27.57 -12.16 -60.14
CA THR A 39 -27.75 -11.13 -59.11
C THR A 39 -26.44 -10.75 -58.41
N LEU A 40 -25.40 -11.61 -58.46
CA LEU A 40 -24.09 -11.32 -57.87
C LEU A 40 -23.38 -10.15 -58.54
N SER A 41 -23.64 -9.88 -59.82
CA SER A 41 -23.04 -8.75 -60.54
C SER A 41 -23.39 -7.39 -59.91
N ARG A 42 -24.48 -7.32 -59.14
CA ARG A 42 -24.90 -6.11 -58.42
C ARG A 42 -23.93 -5.69 -57.33
N LEU A 43 -23.17 -6.64 -56.76
CA LEU A 43 -22.13 -6.33 -55.76
C LEU A 43 -21.11 -5.31 -56.27
N ASN A 44 -20.89 -5.24 -57.58
CA ASN A 44 -19.96 -4.29 -58.20
C ASN A 44 -20.56 -2.89 -58.42
N ASN A 45 -21.89 -2.73 -58.28
CA ASN A 45 -22.62 -1.50 -58.62
C ASN A 45 -23.49 -0.99 -57.46
N LEU A 46 -23.17 -1.34 -56.21
CA LEU A 46 -23.89 -0.86 -55.03
C LEU A 46 -23.54 0.62 -54.74
N THR A 47 -24.53 1.40 -54.30
CA THR A 47 -24.35 2.84 -53.97
C THR A 47 -24.98 3.18 -52.63
N GLY A 48 -24.40 4.16 -51.92
CA GLY A 48 -24.91 4.62 -50.62
C GLY A 48 -24.88 3.52 -49.56
N THR A 49 -25.95 3.41 -48.77
CA THR A 49 -26.05 2.48 -47.63
C THR A 49 -25.83 1.01 -48.02
N GLU A 50 -26.17 0.61 -49.25
CA GLU A 50 -25.94 -0.75 -49.75
C GLU A 50 -24.44 -1.07 -49.90
N ALA A 51 -23.65 -0.08 -50.35
CA ALA A 51 -22.20 -0.22 -50.46
C ALA A 51 -21.53 -0.31 -49.08
N ASP A 52 -22.04 0.43 -48.09
CA ASP A 52 -21.53 0.38 -46.72
C ASP A 52 -21.82 -0.98 -46.05
N ILE A 53 -23.00 -1.55 -46.28
CA ILE A 53 -23.33 -2.91 -45.82
C ILE A 53 -22.40 -3.95 -46.45
N TRP A 54 -22.11 -3.82 -47.75
CA TRP A 54 -21.17 -4.73 -48.42
C TRP A 54 -19.75 -4.61 -47.88
N LYS A 55 -19.26 -3.38 -47.69
CA LYS A 55 -17.96 -3.12 -47.03
C LYS A 55 -17.91 -3.71 -45.63
N TRP A 56 -19.01 -3.60 -44.87
CA TRP A 56 -19.10 -4.21 -43.53
C TRP A 56 -18.99 -5.72 -43.58
N ILE A 57 -19.64 -6.40 -44.54
CA ILE A 57 -19.52 -7.85 -44.73
C ILE A 57 -18.06 -8.23 -45.06
N GLN A 58 -17.40 -7.48 -45.96
CA GLN A 58 -16.00 -7.69 -46.30
C GLN A 58 -15.06 -7.48 -45.09
N LEU A 59 -15.30 -6.44 -44.31
CA LEU A 59 -14.52 -6.13 -43.11
C LEU A 59 -14.73 -7.20 -42.04
N HIS A 60 -15.97 -7.62 -41.79
CA HIS A 60 -16.30 -8.69 -40.87
C HIS A 60 -15.61 -10.00 -41.27
N TYR A 61 -15.64 -10.36 -42.56
CA TYR A 61 -14.94 -11.54 -43.07
C TYR A 61 -13.42 -11.44 -42.84
N THR A 62 -12.85 -10.27 -43.14
CA THR A 62 -11.41 -10.01 -42.97
C THR A 62 -11.01 -10.14 -41.50
N LEU A 63 -11.73 -9.49 -40.59
CA LEU A 63 -11.51 -9.57 -39.14
C LEU A 63 -11.74 -10.97 -38.58
N SER A 64 -12.75 -11.70 -39.07
CA SER A 64 -13.01 -13.08 -38.65
C SER A 64 -11.92 -14.04 -39.13
N LYS A 65 -11.27 -13.75 -40.26
CA LYS A 65 -10.13 -14.52 -40.77
C LYS A 65 -8.87 -14.31 -39.92
N THR A 66 -8.69 -13.11 -39.36
CA THR A 66 -7.61 -12.78 -38.43
C THR A 66 -7.95 -13.06 -36.96
N ALA A 67 -9.17 -13.49 -36.62
CA ALA A 67 -9.58 -13.85 -35.27
C ALA A 67 -9.00 -15.20 -34.78
N ALA A 68 -7.91 -15.67 -35.37
CA ALA A 68 -6.93 -16.41 -34.61
C ALA A 68 -6.16 -15.37 -33.79
N LEU A 69 -6.77 -14.90 -32.69
CA LEU A 69 -5.96 -14.40 -31.59
C LEU A 69 -5.11 -15.59 -31.17
N ASP A 70 -3.84 -15.59 -31.59
CA ASP A 70 -2.83 -16.38 -30.90
C ASP A 70 -3.02 -16.03 -29.41
N THR A 71 -3.52 -16.99 -28.65
CA THR A 71 -3.64 -16.86 -27.20
C THR A 71 -2.26 -16.44 -26.74
N ILE A 72 -2.12 -15.24 -26.16
CA ILE A 72 -0.85 -14.75 -25.62
C ILE A 72 -0.32 -15.86 -24.72
N ASN A 73 0.71 -16.55 -25.19
CA ASN A 73 1.22 -17.68 -24.43
C ASN A 73 1.94 -17.10 -23.22
N LYS A 74 1.89 -17.81 -22.10
CA LYS A 74 2.62 -17.40 -20.90
C LYS A 74 4.11 -17.19 -21.19
N GLU A 75 4.68 -18.00 -22.07
CA GLU A 75 6.07 -17.86 -22.54
C GLU A 75 6.35 -16.53 -23.25
N ASP A 76 5.40 -16.04 -24.07
CA ASP A 76 5.54 -14.75 -24.76
C ASP A 76 5.48 -13.59 -23.77
N LEU A 77 4.61 -13.70 -22.76
CA LEU A 77 4.47 -12.71 -21.69
C LEU A 77 5.72 -12.69 -20.78
N ASP A 78 6.21 -13.86 -20.38
CA ASP A 78 7.43 -14.01 -19.59
C ASP A 78 8.65 -13.48 -20.36
N ALA A 79 8.76 -13.76 -21.66
CA ALA A 79 9.80 -13.22 -22.52
C ALA A 79 9.71 -11.69 -22.64
N PHE A 80 8.50 -11.14 -22.77
CA PHE A 80 8.28 -9.69 -22.77
C PHE A 80 8.73 -9.04 -21.47
N TYR A 81 8.32 -9.58 -20.31
CA TYR A 81 8.73 -9.05 -19.01
C TYR A 81 10.24 -9.14 -18.82
N MET A 82 10.87 -10.26 -19.22
CA MET A 82 12.33 -10.39 -19.19
C MET A 82 13.01 -9.33 -20.06
N LEU A 83 12.53 -9.08 -21.29
CA LEU A 83 13.10 -8.05 -22.17
C LEU A 83 12.92 -6.65 -21.58
N ARG A 84 11.77 -6.36 -20.96
CA ARG A 84 11.53 -5.09 -20.25
C ARG A 84 12.46 -4.91 -19.07
N GLN A 85 12.65 -5.94 -18.26
CA GLN A 85 13.62 -5.92 -17.16
C GLN A 85 15.03 -5.61 -17.67
N LYS A 86 15.50 -6.33 -18.70
CA LYS A 86 16.82 -6.08 -19.31
C LYS A 86 16.97 -4.65 -19.86
N GLN A 87 15.90 -4.09 -20.41
CA GLN A 87 15.90 -2.70 -20.88
C GLN A 87 16.07 -1.72 -19.72
N VAL A 88 15.40 -1.94 -18.59
CA VAL A 88 15.53 -1.11 -17.38
C VAL A 88 16.94 -1.24 -16.78
N GLU A 89 17.47 -2.47 -16.69
CA GLU A 89 18.84 -2.74 -16.22
C GLU A 89 19.87 -2.01 -17.08
N TYR A 90 19.76 -2.10 -18.41
CA TYR A 90 20.64 -1.39 -19.33
C TYR A 90 20.60 0.14 -19.14
N GLN A 91 19.41 0.71 -18.90
CA GLN A 91 19.25 2.14 -18.60
C GLN A 91 19.95 2.51 -17.28
N ASN A 92 19.78 1.71 -16.24
CA ASN A 92 20.42 1.92 -14.94
C ASN A 92 21.95 1.82 -15.04
N ASP A 93 22.46 0.83 -15.78
CA ASP A 93 23.89 0.69 -16.05
C ASP A 93 24.45 1.91 -16.78
N LEU A 94 23.70 2.47 -17.74
CA LEU A 94 24.11 3.67 -18.45
C LEU A 94 24.19 4.89 -17.53
N ARG A 95 23.23 5.04 -16.61
CA ARG A 95 23.24 6.10 -15.59
C ARG A 95 24.43 5.96 -14.64
N LEU A 96 24.66 4.76 -14.12
CA LEU A 96 25.81 4.47 -13.25
C LEU A 96 27.14 4.66 -13.97
N LYS A 97 27.22 4.27 -15.25
CA LYS A 97 28.40 4.53 -16.08
C LYS A 97 28.63 6.03 -16.23
N ASN A 98 27.57 6.82 -16.44
CA ASN A 98 27.67 8.27 -16.56
C ASN A 98 28.12 8.94 -15.26
N LEU A 99 27.82 8.36 -14.08
CA LEU A 99 28.32 8.85 -12.80
C LEU A 99 29.85 8.90 -12.73
N ASN A 100 30.57 8.04 -13.47
CA ASN A 100 32.03 8.08 -13.55
C ASN A 100 32.57 9.39 -14.19
N ASN A 101 31.74 10.12 -14.93
CA ASN A 101 32.11 11.44 -15.45
C ASN A 101 32.07 12.52 -14.35
N PHE A 102 31.50 12.21 -13.18
CA PHE A 102 31.27 13.13 -12.07
C PHE A 102 32.00 12.74 -10.79
N LEU A 103 33.08 11.95 -10.85
CA LEU A 103 33.83 11.46 -9.67
C LEU A 103 34.26 12.58 -8.71
N ALA A 104 34.65 13.75 -9.23
CA ALA A 104 35.02 14.89 -8.41
C ALA A 104 33.81 15.50 -7.67
N ASP A 105 32.64 15.56 -8.31
CA ASP A 105 31.39 15.97 -7.66
C ASP A 105 30.96 14.96 -6.60
N VAL A 106 31.07 13.66 -6.88
CA VAL A 106 30.80 12.58 -5.91
C VAL A 106 31.69 12.72 -4.66
N ALA A 107 32.98 12.99 -4.84
CA ALA A 107 33.89 13.22 -3.71
C ALA A 107 33.45 14.44 -2.87
N ARG A 108 33.08 15.55 -3.52
CA ARG A 108 32.55 16.75 -2.83
C ARG A 108 31.25 16.47 -2.09
N ILE A 109 30.34 15.72 -2.69
CA ILE A 109 29.06 15.30 -2.09
C ILE A 109 29.33 14.53 -0.80
N LYS A 110 30.21 13.52 -0.85
CA LYS A 110 30.59 12.74 0.34
C LYS A 110 31.15 13.61 1.46
N VAL A 111 32.02 14.56 1.13
CA VAL A 111 32.59 15.49 2.12
C VAL A 111 31.51 16.39 2.73
N SER A 112 30.61 16.95 1.93
CA SER A 112 29.49 17.77 2.43
C SER A 112 28.55 16.96 3.32
N PHE A 113 28.17 15.76 2.88
CA PHE A 113 27.27 14.88 3.60
C PHE A 113 27.85 14.46 4.96
N ASN A 114 29.09 13.97 4.98
CA ASN A 114 29.80 13.60 6.21
C ASN A 114 30.05 14.81 7.12
N GLY A 115 30.20 16.00 6.55
CA GLY A 115 30.32 17.26 7.28
C GLY A 115 28.99 17.82 7.78
N GLY A 116 27.86 17.13 7.59
CA GLY A 116 26.54 17.59 8.01
C GLY A 116 26.04 18.83 7.25
N LYS A 117 26.62 19.13 6.09
CA LYS A 117 26.27 20.30 5.28
C LYS A 117 25.25 19.95 4.21
N ARG A 118 24.28 20.84 4.03
CA ARG A 118 23.31 20.76 2.93
C ARG A 118 24.04 20.78 1.58
N LEU A 119 23.60 19.92 0.68
CA LEU A 119 24.11 19.81 -0.68
C LEU A 119 23.60 20.97 -1.53
N THR A 120 24.41 21.35 -2.51
CA THR A 120 24.01 22.35 -3.52
C THR A 120 23.09 21.72 -4.57
N SER A 121 22.28 22.54 -5.25
CA SER A 121 21.39 22.10 -6.34
C SER A 121 22.13 21.31 -7.42
N LYS A 122 23.34 21.75 -7.80
CA LYS A 122 24.18 21.05 -8.78
C LYS A 122 24.57 19.66 -8.29
N GLN A 123 24.95 19.53 -7.02
CA GLN A 123 25.35 18.26 -6.43
C GLN A 123 24.19 17.28 -6.38
N VAL A 124 23.00 17.72 -5.98
CA VAL A 124 21.82 16.85 -5.94
C VAL A 124 21.37 16.44 -7.34
N ARG A 125 21.37 17.36 -8.32
CA ARG A 125 21.04 17.00 -9.71
C ARG A 125 21.98 15.95 -10.28
N VAL A 126 23.28 16.05 -10.03
CA VAL A 126 24.25 15.00 -10.41
C VAL A 126 23.87 13.65 -9.79
N MET A 127 23.41 13.61 -8.55
CA MET A 127 22.94 12.35 -7.95
C MET A 127 21.66 11.83 -8.63
N LEU A 128 20.64 12.68 -8.75
CA LEU A 128 19.32 12.27 -9.25
C LEU A 128 19.31 11.91 -10.75
N GLU A 129 20.19 12.51 -11.56
CA GLU A 129 20.34 12.17 -12.98
C GLU A 129 21.03 10.81 -13.19
N ASN A 130 21.85 10.37 -12.22
CA ASN A 130 22.69 9.19 -12.35
C ASN A 130 22.29 8.02 -11.44
N LEU A 131 21.40 8.25 -10.49
CA LEU A 131 20.79 7.21 -9.64
C LEU A 131 19.35 6.97 -10.10
N SER A 132 18.89 5.72 -9.99
CA SER A 132 17.54 5.34 -10.41
C SER A 132 16.48 5.62 -9.33
N GLY A 133 16.88 5.58 -8.06
CA GLY A 133 16.02 5.85 -6.92
C GLY A 133 16.85 6.03 -5.65
N ILE A 134 16.23 6.65 -4.65
CA ILE A 134 16.82 6.87 -3.32
C ILE A 134 15.79 6.37 -2.30
N ILE A 135 16.25 5.53 -1.36
CA ILE A 135 15.46 5.09 -0.21
C ILE A 135 16.14 5.71 1.01
N ALA A 136 15.40 6.54 1.75
CA ALA A 136 15.92 7.26 2.91
C ALA A 136 14.78 7.66 3.85
N GLU A 137 15.10 7.84 5.12
CA GLU A 137 14.18 8.46 6.08
C GLU A 137 13.89 9.94 5.70
N PRO A 138 12.68 10.46 5.99
CA PRO A 138 12.29 11.82 5.63
C PRO A 138 13.25 12.92 6.09
N ASP A 139 13.77 12.82 7.32
CA ASP A 139 14.71 13.82 7.88
C ASP A 139 15.99 13.93 7.06
N MET A 140 16.51 12.80 6.56
CA MET A 140 17.75 12.77 5.80
C MET A 140 17.64 13.65 4.54
N ILE A 141 16.56 13.51 3.79
CA ILE A 141 16.35 14.33 2.58
C ILE A 141 16.11 15.79 2.99
N SER A 142 15.27 16.04 3.98
CA SER A 142 14.95 17.39 4.48
C SER A 142 16.20 18.18 4.93
N ARG A 143 17.14 17.49 5.57
CA ARG A 143 18.39 18.06 6.08
C ARG A 143 19.38 18.37 4.96
N TYR A 144 19.62 17.41 4.08
CA TYR A 144 20.72 17.46 3.11
C TYR A 144 20.34 18.01 1.74
N PHE A 145 19.09 17.95 1.32
CA PHE A 145 18.68 18.43 -0.01
C PHE A 145 18.27 19.91 0.04
N PRO A 146 18.58 20.69 -1.02
CA PRO A 146 18.09 22.06 -1.16
C PRO A 146 16.57 22.08 -1.30
N MET A 147 15.95 23.22 -0.98
CA MET A 147 14.51 23.46 -1.18
C MET A 147 14.26 23.98 -2.59
N ASP A 148 14.65 23.16 -3.58
CA ASP A 148 14.38 23.45 -4.99
C ASP A 148 13.08 22.75 -5.38
N GLU A 149 12.18 23.48 -6.04
CA GLU A 149 11.00 22.91 -6.68
C GLU A 149 11.42 21.92 -7.78
N ASP A 150 10.56 20.93 -8.04
CA ASP A 150 10.73 19.98 -9.14
C ASP A 150 12.04 19.18 -9.11
N LEU A 151 12.63 19.04 -7.93
CA LEU A 151 13.87 18.29 -7.72
C LEU A 151 13.64 16.79 -7.84
N ILE A 152 12.51 16.30 -7.32
CA ILE A 152 12.12 14.89 -7.30
C ILE A 152 11.00 14.67 -8.31
N ASP A 153 11.19 13.77 -9.27
CA ASP A 153 10.14 13.49 -10.26
C ASP A 153 8.94 12.76 -9.62
N ILE A 154 9.23 11.75 -8.81
CA ILE A 154 8.21 10.97 -8.08
C ILE A 154 8.70 10.75 -6.65
N LEU A 155 7.95 11.27 -5.68
CA LEU A 155 8.12 10.98 -4.26
C LEU A 155 7.15 9.87 -3.87
N VAL A 156 7.66 8.79 -3.30
CA VAL A 156 6.84 7.73 -2.70
C VAL A 156 7.02 7.81 -1.20
N ILE A 157 5.92 7.99 -0.47
CA ILE A 157 5.88 7.95 1.00
C ILE A 157 5.17 6.66 1.36
N ASP A 158 5.93 5.71 1.90
CA ASP A 158 5.37 4.48 2.46
C ASP A 158 5.05 4.67 3.94
N GLU A 159 4.14 3.86 4.48
CA GLU A 159 3.74 3.93 5.90
C GLU A 159 3.31 5.33 6.36
N ALA A 160 2.64 6.08 5.48
CA ALA A 160 2.36 7.50 5.66
C ALA A 160 1.39 7.83 6.81
N SER A 161 0.69 6.84 7.36
CA SER A 161 -0.08 6.99 8.60
C SER A 161 0.81 7.26 9.82
N GLN A 162 2.09 6.86 9.76
CA GLN A 162 3.06 7.02 10.83
C GLN A 162 3.93 8.28 10.71
N VAL A 163 3.99 8.88 9.52
CA VAL A 163 4.82 10.08 9.25
C VAL A 163 3.98 11.33 9.46
N SER A 164 4.43 12.24 10.32
CA SER A 164 3.76 13.54 10.51
C SER A 164 3.87 14.38 9.23
N ILE A 165 2.83 15.16 8.94
CA ILE A 165 2.86 16.14 7.85
C ILE A 165 4.03 17.14 8.01
N ALA A 166 4.44 17.46 9.24
CA ALA A 166 5.56 18.36 9.48
C ALA A 166 6.90 17.83 8.94
N GLU A 167 7.07 16.50 8.92
CA GLU A 167 8.26 15.84 8.39
C GLU A 167 8.20 15.66 6.87
N SER A 168 7.01 15.42 6.32
CA SER A 168 6.83 15.11 4.90
C SER A 168 6.56 16.32 4.01
N ILE A 169 6.02 17.42 4.54
CA ILE A 169 5.64 18.60 3.74
C ILE A 169 6.81 19.15 2.94
N SER A 170 8.01 19.19 3.53
CA SER A 170 9.19 19.69 2.83
C SER A 170 9.60 18.77 1.66
N LEU A 171 9.32 17.47 1.75
CA LEU A 171 9.57 16.52 0.66
C LEU A 171 8.54 16.71 -0.46
N ILE A 172 7.26 16.87 -0.08
CA ILE A 172 6.15 17.13 -1.00
C ILE A 172 6.45 18.37 -1.85
N LEU A 173 6.93 19.46 -1.22
CA LEU A 173 7.28 20.71 -1.92
C LEU A 173 8.47 20.59 -2.89
N ARG A 174 9.28 19.53 -2.78
CA ARG A 174 10.40 19.27 -3.70
C ARG A 174 10.01 18.34 -4.85
N ALA A 175 8.79 17.78 -4.84
CA ALA A 175 8.37 16.72 -5.73
C ALA A 175 7.32 17.19 -6.75
N LYS A 176 7.46 16.73 -8.00
CA LYS A 176 6.46 16.97 -9.06
C LYS A 176 5.20 16.13 -8.85
N GLN A 177 5.40 14.89 -8.43
CA GLN A 177 4.33 13.93 -8.18
C GLN A 177 4.60 13.22 -6.86
N VAL A 178 3.54 13.05 -6.06
CA VAL A 178 3.60 12.36 -4.77
C VAL A 178 2.66 11.16 -4.81
N VAL A 179 3.16 10.02 -4.36
CA VAL A 179 2.40 8.78 -4.15
C VAL A 179 2.50 8.44 -2.68
N VAL A 180 1.35 8.26 -2.03
CA VAL A 180 1.27 8.02 -0.60
C VAL A 180 0.64 6.65 -0.37
N PHE A 181 1.37 5.78 0.33
CA PHE A 181 0.91 4.47 0.78
C PHE A 181 0.79 4.48 2.30
N GLY A 182 -0.23 3.81 2.81
CA GLY A 182 -0.46 3.68 4.23
C GLY A 182 -1.82 3.08 4.52
N ASP A 183 -1.98 2.62 5.75
CA ASP A 183 -3.24 2.07 6.27
C ASP A 183 -3.63 2.88 7.51
N GLU A 184 -4.86 3.39 7.51
CA GLU A 184 -5.40 4.19 8.62
C GLU A 184 -5.88 3.34 9.80
N TYR A 185 -6.00 2.02 9.58
CA TYR A 185 -6.37 1.04 10.59
C TYR A 185 -5.15 0.36 11.22
N GLN A 186 -3.94 0.75 10.82
CA GLN A 186 -2.68 0.35 11.45
C GLN A 186 -2.14 1.49 12.35
N TYR A 187 -0.97 1.32 12.97
CA TYR A 187 -0.39 2.31 13.88
C TYR A 187 -0.29 3.71 13.24
N GLY A 188 -0.81 4.73 13.93
CA GLY A 188 -0.68 6.13 13.55
C GLY A 188 0.59 6.80 14.10
N ALA A 189 0.87 8.02 13.64
CA ALA A 189 2.05 8.82 14.02
C ALA A 189 2.13 9.16 15.52
N VAL A 190 2.69 8.27 16.34
CA VAL A 190 2.89 8.47 17.79
C VAL A 190 3.84 9.64 18.09
N GLY A 191 4.70 10.02 17.14
CA GLY A 191 5.75 11.05 17.33
C GLY A 191 5.24 12.48 17.59
N ALA A 192 4.01 12.82 17.18
CA ALA A 192 3.48 14.18 17.33
C ALA A 192 2.80 14.45 18.68
N VAL A 193 2.74 13.44 19.56
CA VAL A 193 2.00 13.49 20.85
C VAL A 193 2.67 14.43 21.86
N ASN A 194 3.99 14.66 21.76
CA ASN A 194 4.75 15.48 22.72
C ASN A 194 5.00 16.93 22.29
N VAL A 195 4.32 17.43 21.25
CA VAL A 195 4.49 18.83 20.82
C VAL A 195 3.78 19.77 21.79
N ASN A 196 4.55 20.71 22.36
CA ASN A 196 4.07 21.73 23.30
C ASN A 196 2.88 22.49 22.70
N SER A 197 1.74 22.48 23.39
CA SER A 197 0.51 23.16 22.97
C SER A 197 0.71 24.63 22.58
N LYS A 198 1.63 25.34 23.25
CA LYS A 198 1.98 26.73 22.90
C LYS A 198 2.71 26.86 21.56
N TYR A 199 3.56 25.88 21.22
CA TYR A 199 4.29 25.87 19.95
C TYR A 199 3.34 25.57 18.79
N SER A 200 2.48 24.56 18.93
CA SER A 200 1.44 24.24 17.94
C SER A 200 0.51 25.44 17.69
N ALA A 201 0.11 26.14 18.75
CA ALA A 201 -0.72 27.34 18.65
C ALA A 201 -0.04 28.49 17.90
N GLY A 202 1.27 28.67 18.08
CA GLY A 202 2.04 29.67 17.34
C GLY A 202 2.14 29.33 15.86
N TYR A 203 2.54 28.09 15.55
CA TYR A 203 2.66 27.60 14.18
C TYR A 203 1.33 27.68 13.41
N PHE A 204 0.22 27.32 14.05
CA PHE A 204 -1.09 27.37 13.39
C PHE A 204 -1.57 28.81 13.13
N ARG A 205 -1.21 29.78 13.98
CA ARG A 205 -1.45 31.21 13.68
C ARG A 205 -0.74 31.64 12.42
N ASP A 206 0.51 31.25 12.26
CA ASP A 206 1.31 31.61 11.08
C ASP A 206 0.68 31.04 9.80
N ILE A 207 0.11 29.83 9.86
CA ILE A 207 -0.65 29.22 8.75
C ILE A 207 -1.89 30.04 8.41
N ILE A 208 -2.71 30.41 9.41
CA ILE A 208 -3.92 31.19 9.18
C ILE A 208 -3.57 32.55 8.57
N ASN A 209 -2.61 33.26 9.15
CA ASN A 209 -2.16 34.57 8.64
C ASN A 209 -1.68 34.48 7.19
N SER A 210 -0.83 33.50 6.88
CA SER A 210 -0.32 33.32 5.51
C SER A 210 -1.46 32.99 4.53
N TYR A 211 -2.42 32.17 4.94
CA TYR A 211 -3.59 31.83 4.11
C TYR A 211 -4.48 33.06 3.87
N GLN A 212 -4.69 33.90 4.89
CA GLN A 212 -5.44 35.16 4.74
C GLN A 212 -4.78 36.11 3.74
N ASP A 213 -3.47 36.24 3.82
CA ASP A 213 -2.68 37.08 2.92
C ASP A 213 -2.73 36.57 1.47
N ASP A 214 -2.53 35.26 1.25
CA ASP A 214 -2.46 34.67 -0.08
C ASP A 214 -3.82 34.61 -0.80
N TYR A 215 -4.90 34.33 -0.05
CA TYR A 215 -6.24 34.18 -0.62
C TYR A 215 -7.13 35.41 -0.43
N ASN A 216 -6.62 36.47 0.21
CA ASN A 216 -7.34 37.70 0.53
C ASN A 216 -8.67 37.44 1.26
N VAL A 217 -8.64 36.52 2.23
CA VAL A 217 -9.80 36.10 3.06
C VAL A 217 -9.67 36.72 4.44
N SER A 218 -10.78 37.25 4.98
CA SER A 218 -10.82 37.77 6.35
C SER A 218 -11.41 36.71 7.30
N VAL A 219 -10.60 36.25 8.24
CA VAL A 219 -11.00 35.39 9.36
C VAL A 219 -11.31 36.26 10.56
N THR A 220 -12.37 35.96 11.31
CA THR A 220 -12.66 36.70 12.55
C THR A 220 -11.74 36.23 13.68
N ASP A 221 -11.36 37.15 14.59
CA ASP A 221 -10.57 36.81 15.79
C ASP A 221 -11.20 35.69 16.62
N GLN A 222 -12.53 35.55 16.58
CA GLN A 222 -13.25 34.49 17.27
C GLN A 222 -13.03 33.11 16.61
N GLU A 223 -13.19 33.01 15.30
CA GLU A 223 -12.95 31.77 14.53
C GLU A 223 -11.49 31.33 14.63
N GLU A 224 -10.54 32.27 14.52
CA GLU A 224 -9.11 31.99 14.68
C GLU A 224 -8.79 31.37 16.05
N ASN A 225 -9.31 31.97 17.12
CA ASN A 225 -9.06 31.48 18.49
C ASN A 225 -9.74 30.14 18.76
N GLU A 226 -10.94 29.90 18.25
CA GLU A 226 -11.64 28.61 18.36
C GLU A 226 -10.85 27.49 17.65
N LEU A 227 -10.39 27.75 16.42
CA LEU A 227 -9.55 26.82 15.63
C LEU A 227 -8.24 26.49 16.34
N ILE A 228 -7.52 27.50 16.83
CA ILE A 228 -6.24 27.30 17.53
C ILE A 228 -6.42 26.51 18.82
N GLN A 229 -7.46 26.81 19.61
CA GLN A 229 -7.74 26.10 20.86
C GLN A 229 -8.04 24.62 20.59
N GLU A 230 -8.77 24.31 19.53
CA GLU A 230 -9.11 22.94 19.15
C GLU A 230 -7.88 22.15 18.69
N VAL A 231 -7.08 22.73 17.79
CA VAL A 231 -5.86 22.12 17.22
C VAL A 231 -4.74 21.94 18.28
N SER A 232 -4.67 22.87 19.25
CA SER A 232 -3.64 22.88 20.29
C SER A 232 -4.03 22.10 21.55
N LYS A 233 -5.25 21.58 21.62
CA LYS A 233 -5.74 20.81 22.77
C LYS A 233 -4.86 19.57 22.94
N GLU A 234 -4.33 19.35 24.14
CA GLU A 234 -3.69 18.10 24.50
C GLU A 234 -4.78 17.04 24.64
N ILE A 235 -4.98 16.29 23.57
CA ILE A 235 -5.84 15.10 23.56
C ILE A 235 -4.99 13.98 24.15
N LYS A 236 -5.45 13.39 25.25
CA LYS A 236 -4.79 12.21 25.80
C LYS A 236 -4.85 11.08 24.76
N GLU A 237 -3.87 10.19 24.76
CA GLU A 237 -3.81 9.09 23.77
C GLU A 237 -5.10 8.23 23.73
N ASP A 238 -5.89 8.24 24.81
CA ASP A 238 -7.15 7.51 24.92
C ASP A 238 -8.39 8.24 24.38
N GLU A 239 -8.28 9.49 23.93
CA GLU A 239 -9.38 10.29 23.37
C GLU A 239 -9.22 10.57 21.85
N GLN A 240 -8.22 9.97 21.19
CA GLN A 240 -7.97 10.17 19.76
C GLN A 240 -8.92 9.30 18.90
N GLU A 241 -9.70 9.95 18.05
CA GLU A 241 -10.52 9.29 17.02
C GLU A 241 -9.78 9.22 15.68
N VAL A 242 -10.16 8.28 14.80
CA VAL A 242 -9.72 8.26 13.39
C VAL A 242 -10.04 9.61 12.76
N GLU A 243 -9.00 10.34 12.35
CA GLU A 243 -9.15 11.69 11.78
C GLU A 243 -10.01 11.66 10.53
N GLN A 244 -11.07 12.46 10.50
CA GLN A 244 -11.84 12.65 9.29
C GLN A 244 -11.03 13.48 8.30
N ALA A 245 -10.85 12.97 7.08
CA ALA A 245 -10.23 13.72 6.01
C ALA A 245 -11.13 14.92 5.64
N LEU A 246 -10.71 16.12 6.04
CA LEU A 246 -11.37 17.37 5.68
C LEU A 246 -10.94 17.73 4.26
N ARG A 247 -11.88 17.69 3.30
CA ARG A 247 -11.57 18.02 1.91
C ARG A 247 -11.79 19.50 1.62
N PRO A 248 -10.88 20.17 0.90
CA PRO A 248 -11.20 21.40 0.22
C PRO A 248 -12.18 21.07 -0.92
N MET A 249 -13.46 21.40 -0.69
CA MET A 249 -14.58 21.46 -1.64
C MET A 249 -15.47 20.21 -1.80
N GLN A 250 -16.64 20.25 -1.15
CA GLN A 250 -17.95 20.16 -1.85
C GLN A 250 -19.10 20.81 -1.05
N ASP A 251 -19.01 20.93 0.29
CA ASP A 251 -20.15 21.44 1.08
C ASP A 251 -19.96 22.83 1.73
N ASN A 252 -18.74 23.28 2.04
CA ASN A 252 -18.52 24.58 2.70
C ASN A 252 -17.56 25.49 1.91
N ALA A 253 -18.12 26.32 1.04
CA ALA A 253 -17.40 27.42 0.40
C ALA A 253 -17.03 28.47 1.46
N GLY A 254 -15.82 28.42 2.00
CA GLY A 254 -15.24 29.49 2.82
C GLY A 254 -14.68 29.10 4.19
N GLU A 255 -14.76 27.84 4.63
CA GLU A 255 -14.32 27.51 5.98
C GLU A 255 -12.82 27.16 6.05
N ILE A 256 -12.10 27.92 6.89
CA ILE A 256 -10.73 27.72 7.39
C ILE A 256 -10.56 26.33 8.04
N LEU A 257 -11.67 25.60 8.27
CA LEU A 257 -11.72 24.28 8.87
C LEU A 257 -10.75 23.29 8.19
N TRP A 258 -10.57 23.36 6.88
CA TRP A 258 -9.62 22.49 6.18
C TRP A 258 -8.16 22.73 6.57
N LEU A 259 -7.80 23.94 7.05
CA LEU A 259 -6.45 24.22 7.55
C LEU A 259 -6.09 23.34 8.75
N LYS A 260 -7.08 22.75 9.45
CA LYS A 260 -6.83 21.77 10.52
C LYS A 260 -5.97 20.60 10.05
N THR A 261 -6.00 20.27 8.76
CA THR A 261 -5.19 19.20 8.18
C THR A 261 -3.68 19.53 8.15
N PHE A 262 -3.28 20.79 8.34
CA PHE A 262 -1.88 21.19 8.54
C PHE A 262 -1.43 21.14 10.01
N ASN A 263 -2.23 20.56 10.92
CA ASN A 263 -1.77 20.31 12.27
C ASN A 263 -0.52 19.42 12.23
N ILE A 264 0.49 19.74 13.03
CA ILE A 264 1.72 18.95 13.19
C ILE A 264 1.39 17.50 13.61
N ARG A 265 0.22 17.28 14.23
CA ARG A 265 -0.28 15.96 14.63
C ARG A 265 -0.95 15.17 13.51
N THR A 266 -1.32 15.81 12.41
CA THR A 266 -1.97 15.15 11.29
C THR A 266 -0.97 14.27 10.56
N SER A 267 -1.37 13.03 10.27
CA SER A 267 -0.55 12.11 9.49
C SER A 267 -0.45 12.58 8.04
N THR A 268 0.64 12.22 7.38
CA THR A 268 0.83 12.48 5.95
C THR A 268 -0.25 11.81 5.12
N LEU A 269 -0.73 10.63 5.55
CA LEU A 269 -1.84 9.93 4.91
C LEU A 269 -3.15 10.72 4.99
N SER A 270 -3.53 11.19 6.18
CA SER A 270 -4.73 12.02 6.39
C SER A 270 -4.68 13.28 5.51
N PHE A 271 -3.54 13.96 5.50
CA PHE A 271 -3.30 15.13 4.67
C PHE A 271 -3.42 14.82 3.18
N ALA A 272 -2.75 13.77 2.71
CA ALA A 272 -2.81 13.38 1.31
C ALA A 272 -4.24 13.02 0.88
N LYS A 273 -5.02 12.32 1.72
CA LYS A 273 -6.43 11.98 1.42
C LYS A 273 -7.33 13.23 1.23
N ALA A 274 -7.02 14.33 1.91
CA ALA A 274 -7.75 15.58 1.77
C ALA A 274 -7.52 16.22 0.40
N ILE A 275 -6.29 16.19 -0.11
CA ILE A 275 -5.87 16.91 -1.32
C ILE A 275 -5.65 16.02 -2.55
N ALA A 276 -5.75 14.70 -2.40
CA ALA A 276 -5.41 13.75 -3.46
C ALA A 276 -6.36 13.87 -4.65
N ASN A 277 -5.78 13.96 -5.85
CA ASN A 277 -6.51 13.91 -7.12
C ASN A 277 -7.07 12.50 -7.41
N TYR A 278 -6.47 11.46 -6.83
CA TYR A 278 -6.85 10.07 -7.02
C TYR A 278 -6.57 9.27 -5.76
N THR A 279 -7.52 8.44 -5.35
CA THR A 279 -7.39 7.51 -4.22
C THR A 279 -7.88 6.13 -4.64
N THR A 280 -7.18 5.09 -4.17
CA THR A 280 -7.58 3.70 -4.35
C THR A 280 -7.14 2.89 -3.14
N SER A 281 -7.81 1.76 -2.91
CA SER A 281 -7.48 0.84 -1.82
C SER A 281 -7.11 -0.52 -2.38
N LEU A 282 -6.11 -1.17 -1.77
CA LEU A 282 -5.77 -2.56 -2.07
C LEU A 282 -6.71 -3.47 -1.28
N ARG A 283 -7.32 -4.45 -1.96
CA ARG A 283 -8.30 -5.35 -1.34
C ARG A 283 -7.82 -6.79 -1.20
N GLU A 284 -6.74 -7.15 -1.88
CA GLU A 284 -6.25 -8.52 -1.87
C GLU A 284 -5.22 -8.72 -0.75
N HIS A 285 -5.48 -9.65 0.15
CA HIS A 285 -4.60 -10.00 1.27
C HIS A 285 -3.87 -11.32 1.01
N TYR A 286 -2.54 -11.30 1.03
CA TYR A 286 -1.71 -12.47 0.69
C TYR A 286 -0.98 -13.09 1.89
N ARG A 287 -0.90 -12.36 3.02
CA ARG A 287 -0.02 -12.71 4.15
C ARG A 287 -0.62 -13.74 5.10
N SER A 288 -1.84 -13.51 5.58
CA SER A 288 -2.39 -14.29 6.69
C SER A 288 -3.44 -15.27 6.20
N PHE A 289 -3.58 -16.37 6.92
CA PHE A 289 -4.70 -17.28 6.73
C PHE A 289 -6.01 -16.63 7.23
N PRO A 290 -7.17 -17.03 6.69
CA PRO A 290 -8.47 -16.49 7.10
C PRO A 290 -8.69 -16.52 8.62
N GLU A 291 -8.28 -17.59 9.29
CA GLU A 291 -8.42 -17.76 10.74
C GLU A 291 -7.74 -16.65 11.56
N ILE A 292 -6.77 -15.92 10.99
CA ILE A 292 -6.06 -14.82 11.63
C ILE A 292 -6.66 -13.47 11.20
N ILE A 293 -6.78 -13.22 9.90
CA ILE A 293 -7.16 -11.90 9.38
C ILE A 293 -8.67 -11.64 9.42
N ASP A 294 -9.51 -12.67 9.46
CA ASP A 294 -10.96 -12.50 9.41
C ASP A 294 -11.47 -11.65 10.58
N TYR A 295 -10.86 -11.77 11.77
CA TYR A 295 -11.19 -10.89 12.89
C TYR A 295 -10.99 -9.42 12.50
N SER A 296 -9.80 -9.04 12.03
CA SER A 296 -9.53 -7.67 11.62
C SER A 296 -10.40 -7.23 10.44
N ASN A 297 -10.67 -8.14 9.48
CA ASN A 297 -11.53 -7.87 8.35
C ASN A 297 -12.98 -7.54 8.78
N GLU A 298 -13.56 -8.32 9.70
CA GLU A 298 -14.93 -8.10 10.21
C GLU A 298 -15.08 -6.83 11.03
N PHE A 299 -14.10 -6.52 11.90
CA PHE A 299 -14.25 -5.42 12.88
C PHE A 299 -13.70 -4.08 12.40
N PHE A 300 -12.73 -4.05 11.48
CA PHE A 300 -12.09 -2.80 11.03
C PHE A 300 -12.34 -2.51 9.54
N TYR A 301 -12.05 -3.47 8.66
CA TYR A 301 -12.07 -3.21 7.22
C TYR A 301 -13.47 -3.27 6.59
N LYS A 302 -14.32 -4.23 6.95
CA LYS A 302 -15.70 -4.33 6.42
C LYS A 302 -16.58 -3.13 6.79
N PRO A 303 -16.60 -2.64 8.05
CA PRO A 303 -17.34 -1.42 8.39
C PRO A 303 -16.88 -0.20 7.60
N ALA A 304 -15.60 -0.18 7.22
CA ALA A 304 -14.99 0.85 6.36
C ALA A 304 -15.24 0.66 4.85
N GLN A 305 -16.02 -0.35 4.45
CA GLN A 305 -16.25 -0.73 3.05
C GLN A 305 -14.97 -1.17 2.29
N LEU A 306 -13.99 -1.70 3.02
CA LEU A 306 -12.70 -2.20 2.54
C LEU A 306 -12.59 -3.72 2.69
N ASP A 307 -13.63 -4.47 2.32
CA ASP A 307 -13.63 -5.93 2.48
C ASP A 307 -12.42 -6.59 1.79
N LEU A 308 -11.59 -7.26 2.60
CA LEU A 308 -10.35 -7.89 2.15
C LEU A 308 -10.65 -9.28 1.56
N SER A 309 -10.24 -9.46 0.31
CA SER A 309 -10.25 -10.74 -0.39
C SER A 309 -8.97 -11.50 -0.07
N ILE A 310 -9.11 -12.63 0.64
CA ILE A 310 -7.95 -13.37 1.14
C ILE A 310 -7.46 -14.33 0.07
N ASN A 311 -6.28 -14.02 -0.47
CA ASN A 311 -5.63 -14.78 -1.52
C ASN A 311 -4.45 -15.59 -0.94
N ARG A 312 -4.79 -16.50 -0.02
CA ARG A 312 -3.84 -17.45 0.56
C ARG A 312 -4.41 -18.86 0.53
N ILE A 313 -3.69 -19.76 -0.13
CA ILE A 313 -4.06 -21.17 -0.21
C ILE A 313 -3.94 -21.77 1.20
N ARG A 314 -4.97 -22.49 1.64
CA ARG A 314 -4.98 -23.19 2.92
C ARG A 314 -4.04 -24.40 2.87
N THR A 315 -2.83 -24.22 3.38
CA THR A 315 -1.78 -25.26 3.44
C THR A 315 -1.69 -25.95 4.79
N LYS A 316 -2.38 -25.45 5.82
CA LYS A 316 -2.40 -25.98 7.19
C LYS A 316 -3.84 -26.26 7.65
N PRO A 317 -4.06 -27.24 8.54
CA PRO A 317 -5.33 -27.42 9.23
C PRO A 317 -5.70 -26.18 10.08
N ILE A 318 -7.00 -25.90 10.22
CA ILE A 318 -7.53 -24.75 11.01
C ILE A 318 -6.88 -24.67 12.40
N GLY A 319 -6.86 -25.80 13.12
CA GLY A 319 -6.31 -25.87 14.48
C GLY A 319 -4.79 -25.73 14.58
N GLU A 320 -4.08 -25.63 13.46
CA GLU A 320 -2.63 -25.35 13.41
C GLU A 320 -2.31 -23.92 12.99
N VAL A 321 -3.30 -23.18 12.49
CA VAL A 321 -3.14 -21.79 12.05
C VAL A 321 -3.18 -20.84 13.25
N LEU A 322 -4.17 -21.00 14.12
CA LEU A 322 -4.33 -20.22 15.35
C LEU A 322 -4.45 -21.17 16.54
N GLN A 323 -3.53 -21.05 17.50
CA GLN A 323 -3.44 -21.94 18.65
C GLN A 323 -3.37 -21.14 19.95
N PHE A 324 -4.13 -21.59 20.94
CA PHE A 324 -4.08 -21.06 22.31
C PHE A 324 -3.35 -22.06 23.20
N ILE A 325 -2.25 -21.61 23.81
CA ILE A 325 -1.50 -22.39 24.79
C ILE A 325 -1.96 -21.93 26.17
N LEU A 326 -2.72 -22.77 26.87
CA LEU A 326 -3.14 -22.47 28.23
C LEU A 326 -1.95 -22.64 29.18
N VAL A 327 -1.63 -21.61 29.94
CA VAL A 327 -0.52 -21.59 30.89
C VAL A 327 -1.07 -21.31 32.29
N GLU A 328 -0.69 -22.12 33.27
CA GLU A 328 -1.03 -21.91 34.68
C GLU A 328 0.07 -21.10 35.37
N THR A 329 -0.21 -19.82 35.66
CA THR A 329 0.76 -18.92 36.30
C THR A 329 0.97 -19.26 37.77
N ARG A 330 2.22 -19.28 38.22
CA ARG A 330 2.61 -19.56 39.61
C ARG A 330 2.87 -18.30 40.44
N GLY A 331 2.93 -17.13 39.80
CA GLY A 331 2.98 -15.81 40.45
C GLY A 331 4.35 -15.34 40.95
N ASN A 332 5.45 -16.02 40.60
CA ASN A 332 6.80 -15.73 41.13
C ASN A 332 7.66 -14.83 40.22
N SER A 333 7.04 -14.02 39.35
CA SER A 333 7.69 -13.46 38.17
C SER A 333 8.02 -11.96 38.26
N GLY A 334 7.48 -11.25 39.27
CA GLY A 334 7.54 -9.79 39.35
C GLY A 334 6.45 -9.09 38.53
N SER A 335 6.49 -7.75 38.46
CA SER A 335 5.53 -6.95 37.67
C SER A 335 5.81 -7.07 36.17
N ASN A 336 4.76 -7.11 35.36
CA ASN A 336 4.81 -7.15 33.89
C ASN A 336 5.62 -8.32 33.31
N VAL A 337 5.78 -9.40 34.08
CA VAL A 337 6.51 -10.60 33.67
C VAL A 337 5.72 -11.85 34.03
N ASN A 338 5.74 -12.85 33.14
CA ASN A 338 5.21 -14.18 33.37
C ASN A 338 6.24 -15.23 32.90
N LEU A 339 6.97 -15.82 33.85
CA LEU A 339 7.99 -16.83 33.57
C LEU A 339 7.38 -18.15 33.06
N ASP A 340 6.16 -18.48 33.49
CA ASP A 340 5.49 -19.71 33.07
C ASP A 340 5.10 -19.64 31.57
N GLU A 341 4.70 -18.45 31.08
CA GLU A 341 4.49 -18.21 29.65
C GLU A 341 5.78 -18.33 28.84
N ILE A 342 6.88 -17.78 29.37
CA ILE A 342 8.20 -17.89 28.72
C ILE A 342 8.60 -19.35 28.57
N ASP A 343 8.44 -20.14 29.62
CA ASP A 343 8.79 -21.56 29.62
C ASP A 343 7.91 -22.36 28.66
N ALA A 344 6.62 -22.05 28.58
CA ALA A 344 5.69 -22.67 27.63
C ALA A 344 6.07 -22.38 26.18
N ILE A 345 6.40 -21.13 25.85
CA ILE A 345 6.84 -20.73 24.49
C ILE A 345 8.15 -21.42 24.13
N ILE A 346 9.14 -21.43 25.03
CA ILE A 346 10.43 -22.10 24.80
C ILE A 346 10.23 -23.58 24.53
N HIS A 347 9.39 -24.26 25.32
CA HIS A 347 9.12 -25.69 25.16
C HIS A 347 8.44 -26.01 23.82
N ASP A 348 7.45 -25.22 23.41
CA ASP A 348 6.77 -25.41 22.13
C ASP A 348 7.71 -25.12 20.95
N LEU A 349 8.50 -24.05 21.02
CA LEU A 349 9.48 -23.68 20.00
C LEU A 349 10.53 -24.79 19.83
N GLU A 350 11.11 -25.28 20.93
CA GLU A 350 12.08 -26.37 20.91
C GLU A 350 11.49 -27.64 20.26
N SER A 351 10.27 -28.01 20.64
CA SER A 351 9.55 -29.16 20.07
C SER A 351 9.35 -29.02 18.56
N ARG A 352 9.03 -27.82 18.07
CA ARG A 352 8.85 -27.55 16.63
C ARG A 352 10.16 -27.60 15.85
N VAL A 353 11.22 -27.03 16.40
CA VAL A 353 12.56 -27.09 15.79
C VAL A 353 13.04 -28.54 15.71
N GLN A 354 12.85 -29.35 16.76
CA GLN A 354 13.19 -30.77 16.76
C GLN A 354 12.37 -31.58 15.74
N LYS A 355 11.11 -31.20 15.48
CA LYS A 355 10.26 -31.78 14.42
C LYS A 355 10.61 -31.30 13.01
N GLY A 356 11.63 -30.44 12.87
CA GLY A 356 12.14 -30.00 11.57
C GLY A 356 11.43 -28.78 10.99
N PHE A 357 10.85 -27.91 11.82
CA PHE A 357 10.39 -26.59 11.38
C PHE A 357 11.55 -25.81 10.74
N LYS A 358 11.28 -25.06 9.66
CA LYS A 358 12.29 -24.28 8.89
C LYS A 358 11.88 -22.83 8.63
N GLY A 359 10.70 -22.42 9.11
CA GLY A 359 10.20 -21.07 8.88
C GLY A 359 10.84 -20.06 9.82
N SER A 360 10.43 -18.80 9.65
CA SER A 360 10.82 -17.70 10.53
C SER A 360 9.97 -17.62 11.80
N VAL A 361 10.55 -17.16 12.92
CA VAL A 361 9.88 -17.10 14.23
C VAL A 361 9.88 -15.68 14.79
N GLY A 362 8.69 -15.22 15.18
CA GLY A 362 8.47 -13.99 15.92
C GLY A 362 7.93 -14.26 17.30
N ILE A 363 8.37 -13.51 18.30
CA ILE A 363 7.78 -13.53 19.64
C ILE A 363 7.39 -12.11 20.02
N ILE A 364 6.08 -11.87 20.15
CA ILE A 364 5.53 -10.57 20.53
C ILE A 364 5.19 -10.62 22.01
N THR A 365 5.68 -9.64 22.77
CA THR A 365 5.41 -9.50 24.19
C THR A 365 4.66 -8.21 24.45
N SER A 366 3.62 -8.28 25.28
CA SER A 366 2.83 -7.10 25.64
C SER A 366 3.61 -6.09 26.49
N PHE A 367 4.70 -6.48 27.15
CA PHE A 367 5.49 -5.62 28.03
C PHE A 367 6.98 -5.70 27.73
N ARG A 368 7.72 -4.60 27.95
CA ARG A 368 9.17 -4.54 27.71
C ARG A 368 9.96 -5.38 28.71
N GLU A 369 9.49 -5.48 29.95
CA GLU A 369 10.08 -6.34 30.98
C GLU A 369 9.99 -7.82 30.58
N GLN A 370 8.85 -8.23 30.01
CA GLN A 370 8.67 -9.57 29.46
C GLN A 370 9.59 -9.82 28.27
N GLN A 371 9.76 -8.86 27.36
CA GLN A 371 10.71 -8.95 26.24
C GLN A 371 12.12 -9.26 26.74
N ALA A 372 12.63 -8.44 27.68
CA ALA A 372 13.97 -8.60 28.22
C ALA A 372 14.16 -9.96 28.92
N LYS A 373 13.13 -10.45 29.61
CA LYS A 373 13.14 -11.76 30.26
C LYS A 373 13.07 -12.92 29.27
N MET A 374 12.29 -12.78 28.20
CA MET A 374 12.23 -13.75 27.11
C MET A 374 13.59 -13.87 26.40
N GLU A 375 14.26 -12.75 26.11
CA GLU A 375 15.61 -12.74 25.54
C GLU A 375 16.63 -13.44 26.44
N GLN A 376 16.61 -13.14 27.73
CA GLN A 376 17.48 -13.78 28.72
C GLN A 376 17.24 -15.30 28.74
N ALA A 377 15.98 -15.73 28.85
CA ALA A 377 15.62 -17.14 28.95
C ALA A 377 15.96 -17.91 27.66
N LEU A 378 15.74 -17.31 26.49
CA LEU A 378 16.10 -17.92 25.21
C LEU A 378 17.60 -18.08 25.04
N ASN A 379 18.41 -17.14 25.54
CA ASN A 379 19.87 -17.25 25.48
C ASN A 379 20.43 -18.26 26.49
N GLU A 380 19.77 -18.46 27.63
CA GLU A 380 20.18 -19.42 28.66
C GLU A 380 19.72 -20.86 28.35
N LYS A 381 18.49 -21.02 27.86
CA LYS A 381 17.84 -22.33 27.67
C LYS A 381 17.94 -22.86 26.24
N LEU A 382 18.08 -21.98 25.25
CA LEU A 382 18.21 -22.33 23.83
C LEU A 382 19.46 -21.69 23.21
N ASN A 383 19.93 -22.20 22.08
CA ASN A 383 21.02 -21.59 21.33
C ASN A 383 20.48 -20.41 20.49
N MET A 384 20.24 -19.27 21.13
CA MET A 384 19.64 -18.09 20.48
C MET A 384 20.38 -17.61 19.20
N PRO A 385 21.73 -17.59 19.13
CA PRO A 385 22.45 -17.28 17.90
C PRO A 385 22.12 -18.22 16.73
N GLU A 386 21.90 -19.50 17.01
CA GLU A 386 21.51 -20.48 16.00
C GLU A 386 20.09 -20.27 15.52
N LEU A 387 19.16 -19.96 16.43
CA LEU A 387 17.77 -19.62 16.09
C LEU A 387 17.69 -18.35 15.25
N LYS A 388 18.45 -17.30 15.57
CA LYS A 388 18.51 -16.08 14.76
C LYS A 388 18.99 -16.36 13.34
N LYS A 389 20.00 -17.23 13.19
CA LYS A 389 20.57 -17.56 11.88
C LYS A 389 19.66 -18.47 11.05
N ASN A 390 19.07 -19.49 11.66
CA ASN A 390 18.33 -20.53 10.94
C ASN A 390 16.82 -20.23 10.81
N HIS A 391 16.27 -19.40 11.70
CA HIS A 391 14.84 -19.11 11.80
C HIS A 391 14.51 -17.62 11.88
N ASP A 392 15.47 -16.72 11.59
CA ASP A 392 15.26 -15.26 11.65
C ASP A 392 14.50 -14.82 12.93
N LEU A 393 14.91 -15.42 14.06
CA LEU A 393 14.22 -15.24 15.34
C LEU A 393 14.31 -13.77 15.78
N ALA A 394 13.16 -13.18 16.02
CA ALA A 394 13.06 -11.85 16.61
C ALA A 394 12.03 -11.83 17.74
N ILE A 395 12.33 -11.00 18.76
CA ILE A 395 11.50 -10.82 19.94
C ILE A 395 11.23 -9.32 20.03
N TRP A 396 9.97 -8.97 20.13
CA TRP A 396 9.53 -7.58 20.07
C TRP A 396 8.55 -7.27 21.19
N PHE A 397 8.65 -6.06 21.70
CA PHE A 397 7.52 -5.42 22.36
C PHE A 397 6.44 -5.12 21.31
N VAL A 398 5.18 -5.30 21.68
CA VAL A 398 4.01 -5.08 20.81
C VAL A 398 4.07 -3.81 19.95
N GLY A 399 4.43 -2.67 20.54
CA GLY A 399 4.49 -1.39 19.82
C GLY A 399 5.67 -1.24 18.85
N ASP A 400 6.60 -2.20 18.84
CA ASP A 400 7.76 -2.19 17.94
C ASP A 400 7.53 -3.14 16.72
N VAL A 401 6.39 -3.84 16.65
CA VAL A 401 6.07 -4.81 15.58
C VAL A 401 5.28 -4.11 14.46
N GLN A 402 5.98 -3.60 13.46
CA GLN A 402 5.33 -3.08 12.25
C GLN A 402 6.16 -3.33 11.00
N GLY A 403 5.49 -3.64 9.89
CA GLY A 403 6.14 -4.02 8.63
C GLY A 403 6.79 -5.41 8.64
N GLU A 404 6.95 -6.03 9.82
CA GLU A 404 7.52 -7.34 10.00
C GLU A 404 6.51 -8.47 9.74
N GLU A 405 7.01 -9.60 9.23
CA GLU A 405 6.24 -10.83 9.07
C GLU A 405 7.07 -12.04 9.47
N ARG A 406 6.40 -13.07 10.03
CA ARG A 406 7.03 -14.33 10.41
C ARG A 406 6.10 -15.51 10.09
N ASP A 407 6.67 -16.66 9.79
CA ASP A 407 5.90 -17.89 9.50
C ASP A 407 5.19 -18.43 10.76
N LEU A 408 5.78 -18.18 11.93
CA LEU A 408 5.25 -18.52 13.25
C LEU A 408 5.40 -17.31 14.17
N VAL A 409 4.31 -16.90 14.79
CA VAL A 409 4.30 -15.80 15.77
C VAL A 409 3.75 -16.33 17.10
N TYR A 410 4.53 -16.18 18.17
CA TYR A 410 4.06 -16.36 19.54
C TYR A 410 3.63 -15.02 20.11
N TYR A 411 2.50 -15.02 20.84
CA TYR A 411 1.98 -13.84 21.50
C TYR A 411 1.93 -14.06 23.01
N SER A 412 2.70 -13.29 23.79
CA SER A 412 2.73 -13.35 25.26
C SER A 412 1.97 -12.17 25.86
N LEU A 413 0.88 -12.50 26.56
CA LEU A 413 -0.06 -11.53 27.15
C LEU A 413 0.30 -11.18 28.59
N VAL A 414 1.00 -12.04 29.31
CA VAL A 414 1.57 -11.81 30.65
C VAL A 414 0.56 -11.73 31.80
N GLU A 415 -0.57 -11.03 31.63
CA GLU A 415 -1.52 -10.78 32.72
C GLU A 415 -2.23 -12.06 33.18
N ASP A 416 -2.16 -12.29 34.49
CA ASP A 416 -3.02 -13.22 35.21
C ASP A 416 -3.82 -12.44 36.27
N SER A 417 -5.14 -12.38 36.07
CA SER A 417 -6.05 -11.64 36.94
C SER A 417 -6.02 -12.07 38.41
N LYS A 418 -5.63 -13.32 38.70
CA LYS A 418 -5.55 -13.84 40.07
C LYS A 418 -4.36 -13.25 40.83
N TYR A 419 -3.26 -13.01 40.13
CA TYR A 419 -2.01 -12.52 40.73
C TYR A 419 -1.83 -11.01 40.54
N GLY A 420 -2.56 -10.39 39.60
CA GLY A 420 -2.48 -8.96 39.34
C GLY A 420 -1.06 -8.53 38.94
N ASN A 421 -0.35 -9.39 38.22
CA ASN A 421 1.05 -9.19 37.86
C ASN A 421 1.23 -8.18 36.72
N ALA A 422 0.19 -7.89 35.96
CA ALA A 422 0.20 -6.92 34.87
C ALA A 422 -1.20 -6.33 34.67
N GLU A 423 -1.30 -5.27 33.86
CA GLU A 423 -2.57 -4.64 33.51
C GLU A 423 -2.66 -4.43 32.00
N LEU A 424 -3.20 -5.41 31.26
CA LEU A 424 -3.34 -5.33 29.81
C LEU A 424 -4.27 -4.21 29.38
N ARG A 425 -5.22 -3.79 30.22
CA ARG A 425 -6.10 -2.64 29.96
C ARG A 425 -5.35 -1.33 29.67
N ASN A 426 -4.08 -1.24 30.06
CA ASN A 426 -3.24 -0.08 29.80
C ASN A 426 -2.61 -0.12 28.39
N ILE A 427 -2.70 -1.26 27.71
CA ILE A 427 -2.08 -1.55 26.40
C ILE A 427 -3.14 -1.91 25.36
N TYR A 428 -4.21 -2.62 25.76
CA TYR A 428 -5.28 -3.07 24.89
C TYR A 428 -6.64 -2.49 25.31
N PRO A 429 -7.56 -2.30 24.35
CA PRO A 429 -8.93 -1.87 24.63
C PRO A 429 -9.68 -2.89 25.52
N VAL A 430 -10.56 -2.37 26.37
CA VAL A 430 -11.49 -3.18 27.17
C VAL A 430 -12.79 -3.35 26.41
N ILE A 431 -13.18 -4.60 26.15
CA ILE A 431 -14.48 -4.95 25.55
C ILE A 431 -15.60 -4.49 26.50
N ASP A 432 -16.61 -3.77 25.98
CA ASP A 432 -17.72 -3.15 26.73
C ASP A 432 -17.37 -1.99 27.68
N GLY A 433 -16.12 -1.50 27.69
CA GLY A 433 -15.86 -0.15 28.18
C GLY A 433 -16.60 0.84 27.28
N ALA A 434 -17.41 1.76 27.83
CA ALA A 434 -18.16 2.73 27.05
C ALA A 434 -17.24 3.62 26.20
N ALA A 435 -16.93 3.14 25.01
CA ALA A 435 -16.64 3.94 23.85
C ALA A 435 -18.00 4.16 23.19
N ASP A 436 -18.63 5.31 23.42
CA ASP A 436 -19.93 5.68 22.83
C ASP A 436 -19.90 5.72 21.28
N ASN A 437 -18.79 5.35 20.65
CA ASN A 437 -18.60 5.37 19.22
C ASN A 437 -17.55 4.31 18.79
N ILE A 438 -17.75 3.67 17.64
CA ILE A 438 -16.77 2.74 17.01
C ILE A 438 -15.44 3.48 16.72
N ARG A 439 -15.46 4.81 16.73
CA ARG A 439 -14.32 5.71 16.54
C ARG A 439 -13.51 6.03 17.81
N SER A 440 -14.04 5.78 19.01
CA SER A 440 -13.38 6.12 20.29
C SER A 440 -12.73 4.92 21.00
N LEU A 441 -12.41 3.87 20.24
CA LEU A 441 -11.78 2.67 20.77
C LEU A 441 -10.29 2.92 21.02
N LYS A 442 -9.99 3.31 22.27
CA LYS A 442 -8.70 3.21 22.97
C LYS A 442 -7.79 2.15 22.34
N MET A 443 -6.71 2.58 21.71
CA MET A 443 -5.67 1.69 21.17
C MET A 443 -6.21 0.60 20.23
N GLN A 444 -6.69 1.00 19.05
CA GLN A 444 -6.44 0.17 17.86
C GLN A 444 -4.93 0.24 17.56
N ARG A 445 -4.14 -0.49 18.35
CA ARG A 445 -2.67 -0.54 18.30
C ARG A 445 -2.21 -2.00 18.30
N LEU A 446 -2.88 -2.86 17.51
CA LEU A 446 -2.48 -4.19 17.07
C LEU A 446 -3.42 -4.77 16.00
#